data_AF-A0A5C4L1S4-F1
#
_entry.id   AF-A0A5C4L1S4-F1
#
_cell.length_a   1.000
_cell.length_b   1.000
_cell.length_c   1.000
_cell.angle_alpha   90.00
_cell.angle_beta   90.00
_cell.angle_gamma   90.00
#
_symmetry.space_group_name_H-M   'P 1'
#
loop_
_entity.id
_entity.type
_entity.pdbx_description
1 polymer ?
#
loop_
_entity_poly.entity_id
_entity_poly.type
_entity_poly.pdbx_seq_one_letter_code
_entity_poly.pdbx_strand_id
1 'polypeptide(L)'
;MDLILKAALGAAVVLILAALSKTKNYYIAGLVPLFPTFALIAHYIVGKGRSIDDLKATIVFGMWSIIPYFIYLATLYVMVDRMRLEASLAVAVVAWLIAASVLVSVWVRLHA
;
A
#
# COMPACT_ATOMS: atom_id res chain seq x y z
N MET A 1 3.23 10.71 -26.28
CA MET A 1 3.81 9.35 -26.16
C MET A 1 3.92 8.92 -24.70
N ASP A 2 4.46 9.76 -23.81
CA ASP A 2 4.60 9.48 -22.37
C ASP A 2 3.26 9.15 -21.66
N LEU A 3 2.21 9.94 -21.92
CA LEU A 3 0.89 9.72 -21.30
C LEU A 3 0.22 8.41 -21.76
N ILE A 4 0.39 8.03 -23.04
CA ILE A 4 -0.15 6.79 -23.61
C ILE A 4 0.52 5.58 -22.94
N LEU A 5 1.84 5.64 -22.75
CA LEU A 5 2.59 4.54 -22.12
C LEU A 5 2.17 4.37 -20.64
N LYS A 6 2.06 5.46 -19.88
CA LYS A 6 1.62 5.42 -18.48
C LYS A 6 0.19 4.89 -18.34
N ALA A 7 -0.71 5.32 -19.22
CA ALA A 7 -2.08 4.82 -19.26
C ALA A 7 -2.13 3.32 -19.62
N ALA A 8 -1.33 2.89 -20.60
CA ALA A 8 -1.23 1.48 -20.99
C ALA A 8 -0.69 0.60 -19.86
N LEU A 9 0.28 1.07 -19.08
CA LEU A 9 0.79 0.35 -17.89
C LEU A 9 -0.29 0.19 -16.82
N GLY A 10 -1.04 1.25 -16.52
CA GLY A 10 -2.17 1.17 -15.58
C GLY A 10 -3.24 0.18 -16.06
N ALA A 11 -3.61 0.25 -17.35
CA ALA A 11 -4.55 -0.69 -17.94
C ALA A 11 -4.04 -2.13 -17.89
N ALA A 12 -2.76 -2.37 -18.18
CA ALA A 12 -2.16 -3.70 -18.10
C ALA A 12 -2.25 -4.29 -16.68
N VAL A 13 -1.97 -3.50 -15.64
CA VAL A 13 -2.11 -3.94 -14.24
C VAL A 13 -3.56 -4.30 -13.91
N VAL A 14 -4.53 -3.49 -14.36
CA VAL A 14 -5.96 -3.78 -14.17
C VAL A 14 -6.38 -5.06 -14.90
N LEU A 15 -5.88 -5.29 -16.11
CA LEU A 15 -6.15 -6.52 -16.87
C LEU A 15 -5.55 -7.75 -16.17
N ILE A 16 -4.33 -7.65 -15.63
CA ILE A 16 -3.69 -8.72 -14.86
C ILE A 16 -4.51 -9.03 -13.61
N LEU A 17 -4.94 -8.01 -12.86
CA LEU A 17 -5.82 -8.17 -11.70
C LEU A 17 -7.12 -8.89 -12.07
N ALA A 18 -7.79 -8.43 -13.13
CA ALA A 18 -9.06 -9.00 -13.58
C ALA A 18 -8.91 -10.43 -14.13
N ALA A 19 -7.76 -10.76 -14.73
CA ALA A 19 -7.45 -12.11 -15.17
C ALA A 19 -7.20 -13.03 -13.95
N LEU A 20 -6.36 -12.60 -13.01
CA LEU A 20 -6.02 -13.37 -11.81
C LEU A 20 -7.24 -13.62 -10.91
N SER A 21 -8.12 -12.63 -10.76
CA SER A 21 -9.33 -12.73 -9.92
C SER A 21 -10.32 -13.79 -10.41
N LYS A 22 -10.20 -14.25 -11.66
CA LYS A 22 -11.05 -15.29 -12.27
C LYS A 22 -10.43 -16.68 -12.22
N THR A 23 -9.19 -16.82 -11.75
CA THR A 23 -8.51 -18.10 -11.61
C THR A 23 -8.90 -18.81 -10.31
N LYS A 24 -8.54 -20.09 -10.18
CA LYS A 24 -8.69 -20.83 -8.89
C LYS A 24 -7.89 -20.19 -7.74
N ASN A 25 -6.84 -19.43 -8.07
CA ASN A 25 -5.96 -18.76 -7.12
C ASN A 25 -6.25 -17.25 -7.08
N TYR A 26 -7.53 -16.85 -7.04
CA TYR A 26 -7.95 -15.45 -7.10
C TYR A 26 -7.30 -14.54 -6.05
N TYR A 27 -6.92 -15.09 -4.90
CA TYR A 27 -6.22 -14.37 -3.83
C TYR A 27 -4.84 -13.83 -4.27
N ILE A 28 -4.22 -14.41 -5.29
CA ILE A 28 -2.97 -13.91 -5.89
C ILE A 28 -3.16 -12.51 -6.49
N ALA A 29 -4.39 -12.15 -6.91
CA ALA A 29 -4.69 -10.79 -7.34
C ALA A 29 -4.37 -9.76 -6.24
N GLY A 30 -4.46 -10.13 -4.96
CA GLY A 30 -4.05 -9.30 -3.83
C GLY A 30 -2.55 -8.99 -3.78
N LEU A 31 -1.69 -9.80 -4.40
CA LEU A 31 -0.23 -9.58 -4.46
C LEU A 31 0.17 -8.54 -5.51
N VAL A 32 -0.60 -8.39 -6.58
CA VAL A 32 -0.29 -7.44 -7.66
C VAL A 32 -0.14 -6.00 -7.16
N PRO A 33 -1.06 -5.43 -6.35
CA PRO A 33 -0.90 -4.08 -5.83
C PRO A 33 0.18 -3.99 -4.73
N LEU A 34 0.65 -5.11 -4.18
CA LEU A 34 1.76 -5.14 -3.22
C LEU A 34 3.14 -5.00 -3.88
N PHE A 35 3.21 -5.02 -5.21
CA PHE A 35 4.46 -4.74 -5.89
C PHE A 35 4.98 -3.34 -5.49
N PRO A 36 6.23 -3.22 -5.00
CA PRO A 36 6.67 -2.06 -4.22
C PRO A 36 7.05 -0.86 -5.10
N THR A 37 6.30 -0.52 -6.15
CA THR A 37 6.64 0.55 -7.09
C THR A 37 6.89 1.88 -6.40
N PHE A 38 5.96 2.33 -5.55
CA PHE A 38 6.11 3.60 -4.85
C PHE A 38 7.26 3.57 -3.83
N ALA A 39 7.46 2.43 -3.16
CA ALA A 39 8.59 2.26 -2.26
C ALA A 39 9.93 2.28 -3.02
N LEU A 40 10.02 1.64 -4.19
CA LEU A 40 11.20 1.67 -5.05
C LEU A 40 11.53 3.11 -5.48
N ILE A 41 10.52 3.88 -5.90
CA ILE A 41 10.68 5.30 -6.25
C ILE A 41 11.16 6.10 -5.03
N ALA A 42 10.54 5.91 -3.86
CA ALA A 42 10.93 6.60 -2.64
C ALA A 42 12.38 6.27 -2.23
N HIS A 43 12.79 5.00 -2.24
CA HIS A 43 14.16 4.58 -1.94
C HIS A 43 15.16 5.14 -2.95
N TYR A 44 14.79 5.20 -4.23
CA TYR A 44 15.66 5.79 -5.25
C TYR A 44 15.85 7.30 -5.03
N ILE A 45 14.76 8.03 -4.79
CA ILE A 45 14.80 9.48 -4.54
C ILE A 45 15.62 9.78 -3.28
N VAL A 46 15.35 9.09 -2.17
CA VAL A 46 16.09 9.29 -0.91
C VAL A 46 17.55 8.86 -1.05
N GLY A 47 17.82 7.70 -1.64
CA GLY A 47 19.18 7.20 -1.83
C GLY A 47 20.06 8.07 -2.76
N LYS A 48 19.44 8.88 -3.63
CA LYS A 48 20.15 9.86 -4.46
C LYS A 48 20.25 11.25 -3.82
N GLY A 49 19.30 11.63 -2.97
CA GLY A 49 19.19 12.99 -2.42
C GLY A 49 19.61 13.15 -0.95
N ARG A 50 19.81 12.06 -0.22
CA ARG A 50 20.05 12.05 1.24
C ARG A 50 21.18 11.09 1.61
N SER A 51 21.53 11.04 2.90
CA SER A 51 22.56 10.13 3.41
C SER A 51 22.10 8.67 3.35
N ILE A 52 23.06 7.73 3.46
CA ILE A 52 22.73 6.30 3.58
C ILE A 52 21.94 6.00 4.86
N ASP A 53 22.17 6.75 5.93
CA ASP A 53 21.42 6.58 7.18
C ASP A 53 19.97 7.03 7.03
N ASP A 54 19.70 8.12 6.29
CA ASP A 54 18.34 8.54 5.95
C ASP A 54 17.62 7.49 5.07
N LEU A 55 18.34 6.86 4.14
CA LEU A 55 17.80 5.77 3.33
C LEU A 55 17.44 4.56 4.19
N LYS A 56 18.33 4.16 5.12
CA LYS A 56 18.05 3.06 6.06
C LYS A 56 16.85 3.38 6.94
N ALA A 57 16.74 4.60 7.46
CA ALA A 57 15.59 5.04 8.24
C ALA A 57 14.29 4.99 7.41
N THR A 58 14.35 5.40 6.14
CA THR A 58 13.21 5.31 5.21
C THR A 58 12.77 3.85 4.98
N ILE A 59 13.73 2.94 4.81
CA ILE A 59 13.44 1.50 4.68
C ILE A 59 12.78 0.95 5.95
N VAL A 60 13.32 1.29 7.14
CA VAL A 60 12.75 0.85 8.42
C VAL A 60 11.34 1.42 8.61
N PHE A 61 11.11 2.69 8.29
CA PHE A 61 9.77 3.26 8.30
C PHE A 61 8.83 2.52 7.32
N GLY A 62 9.34 2.17 6.14
CA GLY A 62 8.64 1.31 5.18
C GLY A 62 8.26 -0.05 5.76
N MET A 63 9.11 -0.67 6.57
CA MET A 63 8.77 -1.92 7.28
C MET A 63 7.64 -1.70 8.29
N TRP A 64 7.65 -0.60 9.05
CA TRP A 64 6.57 -0.27 9.98
C TRP A 64 5.26 0.07 9.26
N SER A 65 5.32 0.56 8.01
CA SER A 65 4.13 0.87 7.20
C SER A 65 3.26 -0.34 6.85
N ILE A 66 3.75 -1.56 7.07
CA ILE A 66 2.95 -2.79 7.00
C ILE A 66 1.82 -2.78 8.03
N ILE A 67 1.99 -2.12 9.18
CA ILE A 67 1.00 -2.07 10.26
C ILE A 67 -0.33 -1.43 9.79
N PRO A 68 -0.36 -0.21 9.21
CA PRO A 68 -1.57 0.33 8.62
C PRO A 68 -2.24 -0.60 7.60
N TYR A 69 -1.47 -1.23 6.72
CA TYR A 69 -2.01 -2.16 5.73
C TYR A 69 -2.65 -3.40 6.37
N PHE A 70 -2.01 -3.96 7.40
CA PHE A 70 -2.59 -5.06 8.16
C PHE A 70 -3.90 -4.65 8.84
N ILE A 71 -3.96 -3.47 9.44
CA ILE A 71 -5.17 -2.92 10.07
C ILE A 71 -6.30 -2.75 9.04
N TYR A 72 -5.99 -2.25 7.84
CA TYR A 72 -6.94 -2.19 6.73
C TYR A 72 -7.52 -3.57 6.42
N LEU A 73 -6.68 -4.59 6.22
CA LEU A 73 -7.12 -5.95 5.88
C LEU A 73 -7.95 -6.57 7.00
N ALA A 74 -7.51 -6.45 8.25
CA ALA A 74 -8.23 -6.97 9.41
C ALA A 74 -9.61 -6.30 9.56
N THR A 75 -9.67 -4.98 9.37
CA THR A 75 -10.93 -4.23 9.42
C THR A 75 -11.87 -4.69 8.31
N LEU A 76 -11.38 -4.77 7.07
CA LEU A 76 -12.19 -5.21 5.93
C LEU A 76 -12.71 -6.65 6.13
N TYR A 77 -11.85 -7.56 6.61
CA TYR A 77 -12.22 -8.94 6.91
C TYR A 77 -13.38 -9.04 7.91
N VAL A 78 -13.38 -8.21 8.96
CA VAL A 78 -14.46 -8.22 9.97
C VAL A 78 -15.71 -7.47 9.50
N MET A 79 -15.55 -6.41 8.70
CA MET A 79 -16.68 -5.57 8.27
C MET A 79 -17.44 -6.14 7.08
N VAL A 80 -16.80 -6.93 6.20
CA VAL A 80 -17.43 -7.44 4.96
C VAL A 80 -18.66 -8.32 5.23
N ASP A 81 -18.71 -8.98 6.40
CA ASP A 81 -19.86 -9.80 6.82
C ASP A 81 -20.99 -8.97 7.48
N ARG A 82 -20.74 -7.69 7.79
CA ARG A 82 -21.64 -6.85 8.62
C ARG A 82 -22.31 -5.72 7.85
N MET A 83 -21.74 -5.30 6.72
CA MET A 83 -22.24 -4.19 5.92
C MET A 83 -21.96 -4.41 4.44
N ARG A 84 -22.51 -3.55 3.59
CA ARG A 84 -22.24 -3.59 2.15
C ARG A 84 -20.73 -3.44 1.86
N LEU A 85 -20.27 -4.02 0.75
CA LEU A 85 -18.85 -4.02 0.38
C LEU A 85 -18.27 -2.60 0.32
N GLU A 86 -19.00 -1.67 -0.29
CA GLU A 86 -18.56 -0.28 -0.46
C GLU A 86 -18.37 0.42 0.90
N ALA A 87 -19.30 0.17 1.84
CA ALA A 87 -19.21 0.68 3.21
C ALA A 87 -18.04 0.03 3.98
N SER A 88 -17.84 -1.28 3.81
CA SER A 88 -16.74 -2.02 4.45
C SER A 88 -15.37 -1.48 4.00
N LEU A 89 -15.22 -1.23 2.69
CA LEU A 89 -14.03 -0.63 2.11
C LEU A 89 -13.81 0.79 2.66
N ALA A 90 -14.85 1.62 2.74
CA ALA A 90 -14.75 2.97 3.30
C ALA A 90 -14.29 2.95 4.77
N VAL A 91 -14.87 2.06 5.59
CA VAL A 91 -14.47 1.90 7.01
C VAL A 91 -13.03 1.40 7.13
N ALA A 92 -12.62 0.44 6.30
CA ALA A 92 -11.25 -0.06 6.30
C ALA A 92 -10.24 1.04 5.91
N VAL A 93 -10.57 1.91 4.95
CA VAL A 93 -9.76 3.08 4.59
C VAL A 93 -9.65 4.07 5.75
N VAL A 94 -10.74 4.33 6.48
CA VAL A 94 -10.69 5.19 7.67
C VAL A 94 -9.79 4.59 8.75
N ALA A 95 -9.90 3.28 9.01
CA ALA A 95 -9.03 2.59 9.96
C ALA A 95 -7.54 2.66 9.55
N TRP A 96 -7.26 2.51 8.25
CA TRP A 96 -5.93 2.69 7.69
C TRP A 96 -5.39 4.11 7.93
N LEU A 97 -6.20 5.14 7.65
CA LEU A 97 -5.81 6.54 7.84
C LEU A 97 -5.45 6.82 9.30
N ILE A 98 -6.28 6.36 10.25
CA ILE A 98 -6.02 6.50 11.68
C ILE A 98 -4.70 5.81 12.05
N ALA A 99 -4.52 4.55 11.63
CA ALA A 99 -3.31 3.79 11.91
C ALA A 99 -2.05 4.45 11.32
N ALA A 100 -2.11 4.96 10.10
CA ALA A 100 -1.02 5.66 9.44
C ALA A 100 -0.68 6.97 10.16
N SER A 101 -1.68 7.75 10.58
CA SER A 101 -1.46 8.98 11.35
C SER A 101 -0.81 8.71 12.71
N VAL A 102 -1.26 7.67 13.42
CA VAL A 102 -0.65 7.25 14.69
C VAL A 102 0.78 6.79 14.45
N LEU A 103 1.02 5.96 13.42
CA LEU A 103 2.34 5.46 13.07
C LEU A 103 3.33 6.61 12.82
N VAL A 104 2.96 7.58 11.99
CA VAL A 104 3.81 8.75 11.68
C VAL A 104 4.06 9.56 12.95
N SER A 105 3.04 9.79 13.77
CA SER A 105 3.18 10.55 15.02
C SER A 105 4.14 9.87 16.00
N VAL A 106 4.05 8.55 16.14
CA VAL A 106 4.97 7.76 16.98
C VAL A 106 6.39 7.80 16.41
N TRP A 107 6.53 7.59 15.09
CA TRP A 107 7.84 7.62 14.43
C TRP A 107 8.56 8.95 14.66
N VAL A 108 7.86 10.07 14.41
CA VAL A 108 8.39 11.42 14.62
C VAL A 108 8.80 11.64 16.06
N ARG A 109 8.03 11.15 17.05
CA ARG A 109 8.39 11.29 18.47
C ARG A 109 9.61 10.46 18.88
N LEU A 110 9.80 9.28 18.27
CA LEU A 110 10.93 8.39 18.59
C LEU A 110 12.24 8.79 17.90
N HIS A 111 12.14 9.55 16.80
CA HIS A 111 13.28 9.94 15.95
C HIS A 111 13.40 11.47 15.78
N ALA A 112 12.73 12.24 16.64
CA ALA A 112 12.99 13.68 16.81
C ALA A 112 14.23 13.89 17.67
#